data_AF-A0AAW0JHZ7-F1
#
_entry.id   AF-A0AAW0JHZ7-F1
#
_cell.length_a   1.000
_cell.length_b   1.000
_cell.length_c   1.000
_cell.angle_alpha   90.00
_cell.angle_beta   90.00
_cell.angle_gamma   90.00
#
_symmetry.space_group_name_H-M   'P 1'
#
loop_
_entity.id
_entity.type
_entity.pdbx_description
1 polymer ?
#
loop_
_entity_poly.entity_id
_entity_poly.type
_entity_poly.pdbx_seq_one_letter_code
_entity_poly.pdbx_strand_id
1 'polypeptide(L)'
;FRFSGRILGLALIHQYLLDAFFTRPFYKGLLKLPCDLSDLEYLDEEFHQSLQWMKDNNITDILDLTFTVNEEVFGQVTERELKSGGANTQVTEKNKKEYIERMVKWRVERGVVQQTEALVRGFYEVVDSRLVSVFDARELELVIAGTAEIDLNDWRNNTEYRGGYHDSHLVIRWFWAAVERFNNEQRLRLLQFVTGTSSVPYEGFAALRGSNGLRRFCIEKWGKITSLPRAHTCFNRLDLPPYPSYSMLYEKLLTAVEETSTFGLE
;
A
#
# COMPACT_ATOMS: atom_id res chain seq x y z
N PHE A 1 12.20 16.57 -13.68
CA PHE A 1 10.81 16.65 -13.19
C PHE A 1 9.78 16.98 -14.27
N ARG A 2 9.82 18.13 -14.97
CA ARG A 2 8.83 18.46 -16.02
C ARG A 2 8.72 17.39 -17.13
N PHE A 3 9.86 16.92 -17.63
CA PHE A 3 9.87 15.81 -18.60
C PHE A 3 9.21 14.54 -18.03
N SER A 4 9.56 14.15 -16.79
CA SER A 4 8.96 13.01 -16.10
C SER A 4 7.44 13.13 -15.98
N GLY A 5 6.93 14.34 -15.66
CA GLY A 5 5.50 14.63 -15.66
C GLY A 5 4.84 14.37 -17.02
N ARG A 6 5.48 14.77 -18.12
CA ARG A 6 4.98 14.47 -19.47
C ARG A 6 4.94 12.97 -19.75
N ILE A 7 5.95 12.22 -19.31
CA ILE A 7 5.99 10.76 -19.46
C ILE A 7 4.84 10.10 -18.69
N LEU A 8 4.58 10.50 -17.44
CA LEU A 8 3.43 10.03 -16.67
C LEU A 8 2.11 10.31 -17.40
N GLY A 9 1.97 11.52 -17.95
CA GLY A 9 0.77 11.91 -18.69
C GLY A 9 0.57 11.13 -20.00
N LEU A 10 1.66 10.86 -20.73
CA LEU A 10 1.63 10.04 -21.94
C LEU A 10 1.29 8.59 -21.62
N ALA A 11 1.85 8.03 -20.55
CA ALA A 11 1.54 6.67 -20.10
C ALA A 11 0.04 6.52 -19.81
N LEU A 12 -0.54 7.50 -19.10
CA LEU A 12 -1.97 7.55 -18.81
C LEU A 12 -2.84 7.60 -20.09
N ILE A 13 -2.52 8.47 -21.06
CA ILE A 13 -3.31 8.61 -22.30
C ILE A 13 -3.20 7.40 -23.21
N HIS A 14 -2.00 6.83 -23.31
CA HIS A 14 -1.74 5.66 -24.14
C HIS A 14 -2.05 4.33 -23.45
N GLN A 15 -2.59 4.37 -22.22
CA GLN A 15 -2.92 3.20 -21.41
C GLN A 15 -1.71 2.26 -21.22
N TYR A 16 -0.53 2.85 -21.06
CA TYR A 16 0.70 2.12 -20.78
C TYR A 16 0.93 2.12 -19.26
N LEU A 17 1.13 0.94 -18.69
CA LEU A 17 1.43 0.79 -17.27
C LEU A 17 2.90 1.12 -17.01
N LEU A 18 3.15 1.90 -15.97
CA LEU A 18 4.50 2.18 -15.50
C LEU A 18 4.80 1.27 -14.30
N ASP A 19 5.91 0.53 -14.38
CA ASP A 19 6.46 -0.20 -13.23
C ASP A 19 7.13 0.79 -12.27
N ALA A 20 6.31 1.62 -11.64
CA ALA A 20 6.71 2.66 -10.70
C ALA A 20 5.60 2.90 -9.69
N PHE A 21 5.85 2.55 -8.43
CA PHE A 21 4.93 2.73 -7.33
C PHE A 21 5.37 3.94 -6.49
N PHE A 22 4.58 5.02 -6.55
CA PHE A 22 4.83 6.22 -5.77
C PHE A 22 4.00 6.24 -4.48
N THR A 23 4.34 7.13 -3.55
CA THR A 23 3.59 7.27 -2.30
C THR A 23 2.25 7.98 -2.54
N ARG A 24 1.25 7.77 -1.67
CA ARG A 24 -0.06 8.43 -1.79
C ARG A 24 0.01 9.97 -1.90
N PRO A 25 0.90 10.68 -1.16
CA PRO A 25 1.15 12.11 -1.36
C PRO A 25 1.57 12.51 -2.77
N PHE A 26 2.30 11.65 -3.48
CA PHE A 26 2.70 11.92 -4.85
C PHE A 26 1.48 12.00 -5.78
N TYR A 27 0.58 11.00 -5.70
CA TYR A 27 -0.65 10.99 -6.49
C TYR A 27 -1.61 12.10 -6.07
N LYS A 28 -1.73 12.38 -4.77
CA LYS A 28 -2.46 13.57 -4.28
C LYS A 28 -1.88 14.87 -4.86
N GLY A 29 -0.55 14.99 -4.95
CA GLY A 29 0.12 16.12 -5.58
C GLY A 29 -0.21 16.28 -7.07
N LEU A 30 -0.25 15.18 -7.84
CA LEU A 30 -0.70 15.17 -9.24
C LEU A 30 -2.15 15.66 -9.38
N LEU A 31 -3.04 15.21 -8.49
CA LEU A 31 -4.45 15.59 -8.46
C LEU A 31 -4.71 16.96 -7.82
N LYS A 32 -3.67 17.62 -7.28
CA LYS A 32 -3.76 18.85 -6.47
C LYS A 32 -4.69 18.71 -5.26
N LEU A 33 -4.73 17.52 -4.67
CA LEU A 33 -5.48 17.23 -3.45
C LEU A 33 -4.63 17.53 -2.21
N PRO A 34 -5.24 17.99 -1.11
CA PRO A 34 -4.54 18.19 0.16
C PRO A 34 -4.12 16.83 0.75
N CYS A 35 -2.95 16.82 1.39
CA CYS A 35 -2.54 15.71 2.24
C CYS A 35 -3.12 15.85 3.65
N ASP A 36 -3.36 14.72 4.29
CA ASP A 36 -3.88 14.61 5.65
C ASP A 36 -2.93 13.74 6.50
N LEU A 37 -3.23 13.63 7.80
CA LEU A 37 -2.38 12.93 8.75
C LEU A 37 -2.16 11.45 8.37
N SER A 38 -3.16 10.79 7.78
CA SER A 38 -3.03 9.37 7.38
C SER A 38 -1.99 9.16 6.27
N ASP A 39 -1.69 10.20 5.49
CA ASP A 39 -0.68 10.10 4.43
C ASP A 39 0.76 10.05 4.97
N LEU A 40 0.96 10.38 6.26
CA LEU A 40 2.27 10.32 6.90
C LEU A 40 2.59 8.94 7.46
N GLU A 41 1.60 8.09 7.71
CA GLU A 41 1.78 6.77 8.36
C GLU A 41 2.88 5.94 7.67
N TYR A 42 2.90 5.93 6.34
CA TYR A 42 3.86 5.19 5.53
C TYR A 42 5.10 6.00 5.11
N LEU A 43 5.08 7.33 5.30
CA LEU A 43 6.22 8.18 5.00
C LEU A 43 7.17 8.31 6.20
N ASP A 44 6.59 8.44 7.39
CA ASP A 44 7.27 8.74 8.64
C ASP A 44 6.38 8.38 9.82
N GLU A 45 6.49 7.12 10.24
CA GLU A 45 5.68 6.54 11.30
C GLU A 45 5.84 7.28 12.63
N GLU A 46 7.07 7.65 13.01
CA GLU A 46 7.35 8.33 14.29
C GLU A 46 6.72 9.72 14.32
N PHE A 47 6.84 10.47 13.24
CA PHE A 47 6.23 11.80 13.13
C PHE A 47 4.70 11.71 13.05
N HIS A 48 4.16 10.70 12.35
CA HIS A 48 2.74 10.40 12.33
C HIS A 48 2.20 10.11 13.76
N GLN A 49 2.85 9.22 14.50
CA GLN A 49 2.47 8.88 15.88
C GLN A 49 2.50 10.11 16.79
N SER A 50 3.49 10.98 16.64
CA SER A 50 3.60 12.22 17.42
C SER A 50 2.42 13.18 17.17
N LEU A 51 2.06 13.39 15.90
CA LEU A 51 0.92 14.24 15.54
C LEU A 51 -0.43 13.59 15.86
N GLN A 52 -0.54 12.27 15.75
CA GLN A 52 -1.72 11.50 16.14
C GLN A 52 -1.94 11.59 17.65
N TRP A 53 -0.87 11.48 18.45
CA TRP A 53 -0.95 11.70 19.90
C TRP A 53 -1.45 13.12 20.22
N MET A 54 -0.90 14.15 19.57
CA MET A 54 -1.34 15.53 19.74
C MET A 54 -2.83 15.73 19.39
N LYS A 55 -3.30 15.05 18.34
CA LYS A 55 -4.69 15.09 17.89
C LYS A 55 -5.62 14.53 18.96
N ASP A 56 -5.26 13.39 19.54
CA ASP A 56 -6.13 12.60 20.42
C ASP A 56 -6.04 13.00 21.90
N ASN A 57 -4.97 13.70 22.29
CA ASN A 57 -4.72 14.09 23.68
C ASN A 57 -4.87 15.60 23.89
N ASN A 58 -5.16 16.01 25.12
CA ASN A 58 -5.15 17.41 25.52
C ASN A 58 -3.69 17.87 25.69
N ILE A 59 -3.31 18.96 25.02
CA ILE A 59 -1.93 19.48 24.99
C ILE A 59 -1.68 20.61 26.01
N THR A 60 -2.73 21.08 26.69
CA THR A 60 -2.66 22.23 27.62
C THR A 60 -1.63 21.97 28.70
N ASP A 61 -0.65 22.87 28.84
CA ASP A 61 0.47 22.77 29.79
C ASP A 61 1.38 21.53 29.61
N ILE A 62 1.23 20.79 28.51
CA ILE A 62 2.10 19.63 28.19
C ILE A 62 3.14 19.99 27.12
N LEU A 63 2.73 20.73 26.09
CA LEU A 63 3.56 21.10 24.96
C LEU A 63 3.65 22.61 24.85
N ASP A 64 4.87 23.16 24.89
CA ASP A 64 5.13 24.58 24.60
C ASP A 64 5.58 24.71 23.15
N LEU A 65 4.61 24.83 22.24
CA LEU A 65 4.82 24.90 20.81
C LEU A 65 4.26 26.20 20.24
N THR A 66 4.93 26.71 19.21
CA THR A 66 4.43 27.77 18.33
C THR A 66 4.24 27.22 16.92
N PHE A 67 3.71 28.01 15.99
CA PHE A 67 3.58 27.60 14.59
C PHE A 67 4.92 27.72 13.85
N THR A 68 5.96 27.10 14.38
CA THR A 68 7.30 27.00 13.78
C THR A 68 7.75 25.55 13.69
N VAL A 69 8.78 25.31 12.87
CA VAL A 69 9.42 24.01 12.73
C VAL A 69 10.91 24.19 12.55
N ASN A 70 11.68 23.28 13.14
CA ASN A 70 13.13 23.23 12.96
C ASN A 70 13.46 22.41 11.70
N GLU A 71 14.16 23.04 10.77
CA GLU A 71 14.60 22.44 9.51
C GLU A 71 16.14 22.46 9.44
N GLU A 72 16.74 21.30 9.24
CA GLU A 72 18.18 21.21 8.99
C GLU A 72 18.47 21.42 7.51
N VAL A 73 19.18 22.50 7.20
CA VAL A 73 19.55 22.89 5.83
C VAL A 73 21.07 23.04 5.78
N PHE A 74 21.74 22.19 4.99
CA PHE A 74 23.21 22.15 4.87
C PHE A 74 23.95 22.02 6.23
N GLY A 75 23.41 21.23 7.16
CA GLY A 75 23.99 21.03 8.49
C GLY A 75 23.73 22.17 9.49
N GLN A 76 22.93 23.17 9.12
CA GLN A 76 22.48 24.23 10.03
C GLN A 76 21.00 24.05 10.35
N VAL A 77 20.66 24.08 11.65
CA VAL A 77 19.27 24.08 12.09
C VAL A 77 18.72 25.49 11.98
N THR A 78 17.68 25.65 11.18
CA THR A 78 16.95 26.91 10.98
C THR A 78 15.53 26.75 11.45
N GLU A 79 15.01 27.75 12.15
CA GLU A 79 13.59 27.79 12.52
C GLU A 79 12.80 28.46 11.40
N ARG A 80 11.70 27.83 11.00
CA ARG A 80 10.82 28.32 9.93
C ARG A 80 9.39 28.39 10.39
N GLU A 81 8.72 29.50 10.08
CA GLU A 81 7.30 29.65 10.39
C GLU A 81 6.42 28.81 9.45
N LEU A 82 5.45 28.10 10.03
CA LEU A 82 4.44 27.32 9.31
C LEU A 82 3.31 28.19 8.74
N LYS A 83 3.14 29.40 9.28
CA LYS A 83 2.23 30.45 8.82
C LYS A 83 2.78 31.82 9.19
N SER A 84 2.29 32.88 8.54
CA SER A 84 2.71 34.26 8.82
C SER A 84 2.53 34.60 10.30
N GLY A 85 3.61 35.02 10.97
CA GLY A 85 3.60 35.34 12.40
C GLY A 85 3.48 34.10 13.30
N GLY A 86 3.84 32.93 12.77
CA GLY A 86 3.73 31.65 13.44
C GLY A 86 4.58 31.56 14.71
N ALA A 87 5.74 32.20 14.74
CA ALA A 87 6.62 32.24 15.92
C ALA A 87 5.96 32.90 17.14
N ASN A 88 5.03 33.83 16.91
CA ASN A 88 4.30 34.52 17.98
C ASN A 88 2.93 33.89 18.28
N THR A 89 2.58 32.80 17.60
CA THR A 89 1.30 32.12 17.77
C THR A 89 1.51 30.81 18.50
N GLN A 90 1.11 30.74 19.77
CA GLN A 90 1.15 29.49 20.52
C GLN A 90 0.10 28.47 20.03
N VAL A 91 0.49 27.20 20.07
CA VAL A 91 -0.39 26.07 19.79
C VAL A 91 -1.22 25.78 21.05
N THR A 92 -2.53 25.70 20.88
CA THR A 92 -3.54 25.50 21.92
C THR A 92 -4.56 24.49 21.43
N GLU A 93 -5.40 23.95 22.32
CA GLU A 93 -6.49 23.04 21.93
C GLU A 93 -7.41 23.63 20.84
N LYS A 94 -7.58 24.97 20.81
CA LYS A 94 -8.43 25.64 19.81
C LYS A 94 -7.83 25.64 18.41
N ASN A 95 -6.50 25.63 18.28
CA ASN A 95 -5.81 25.77 17.00
C ASN A 95 -4.90 24.57 16.65
N LYS A 96 -4.82 23.54 17.50
CA LYS A 96 -3.97 22.35 17.27
C LYS A 96 -4.28 21.64 15.96
N LYS A 97 -5.55 21.62 15.54
CA LYS A 97 -5.94 21.05 14.24
C LYS A 97 -5.25 21.76 13.07
N GLU A 98 -5.23 23.09 13.09
CA GLU A 98 -4.52 23.88 12.08
C GLU A 98 -3.01 23.61 12.13
N TYR A 99 -2.43 23.54 13.33
CA TYR A 99 -1.01 23.22 13.49
C TYR A 99 -0.66 21.86 12.87
N ILE A 100 -1.45 20.81 13.14
CA ILE A 100 -1.27 19.48 12.55
C ILE A 100 -1.37 19.53 11.02
N GLU A 101 -2.37 20.21 10.47
CA GLU A 101 -2.52 20.35 9.01
C GLU A 101 -1.31 21.05 8.37
N ARG A 102 -0.76 22.09 9.02
CA ARG A 102 0.46 22.77 8.56
C ARG A 102 1.70 21.90 8.66
N MET A 103 1.84 21.12 9.73
CA MET A 103 2.94 20.18 9.93
C MET A 103 2.91 19.06 8.88
N VAL A 104 1.73 18.50 8.59
CA VAL A 104 1.56 17.51 7.52
C VAL A 104 1.99 18.10 6.19
N LYS A 105 1.48 19.29 5.83
CA LYS A 105 1.84 19.95 4.58
C LYS A 105 3.35 20.19 4.49
N TRP A 106 3.95 20.75 5.53
CA TRP A 106 5.41 20.98 5.55
C TRP A 106 6.19 19.67 5.41
N ARG A 107 5.80 18.59 6.11
CA ARG A 107 6.52 17.31 6.07
C ARG A 107 6.54 16.71 4.67
N VAL A 108 5.40 16.78 3.97
CA VAL A 108 5.27 16.27 2.59
C VAL A 108 6.00 17.15 1.57
N GLU A 109 5.98 18.47 1.76
CA GLU A 109 6.43 19.42 0.75
C GLU A 109 7.90 19.86 0.91
N ARG A 110 8.49 19.74 2.11
CA ARG A 110 9.84 20.28 2.37
C ARG A 110 10.88 19.70 1.40
N GLY A 111 11.72 20.57 0.85
CA GLY A 111 12.78 20.19 -0.09
C GLY A 111 12.33 19.73 -1.48
N VAL A 112 11.02 19.56 -1.73
CA VAL A 112 10.49 18.99 -2.99
C VAL A 112 9.47 19.86 -3.72
N VAL A 113 9.04 21.00 -3.16
CA VAL A 113 8.01 21.88 -3.76
C VAL A 113 8.26 22.16 -5.25
N GLN A 114 9.45 22.63 -5.61
CA GLN A 114 9.77 23.03 -6.99
C GLN A 114 9.77 21.82 -7.95
N GLN A 115 10.22 20.67 -7.46
CA GLN A 115 10.28 19.41 -8.19
C GLN A 115 8.85 18.89 -8.45
N THR A 116 8.00 18.91 -7.43
CA THR A 116 6.59 18.53 -7.52
C THR A 116 5.85 19.47 -8.48
N GLU A 117 6.01 20.79 -8.35
CA GLU A 117 5.39 21.76 -9.26
C GLU A 117 5.82 21.56 -10.72
N ALA A 118 7.11 21.32 -10.97
CA ALA A 118 7.61 21.06 -12.30
C ALA A 118 7.03 19.76 -12.88
N LEU A 119 6.92 18.70 -12.06
CA LEU A 119 6.33 17.42 -12.44
C LEU A 119 4.84 17.57 -12.75
N VAL A 120 4.07 18.19 -11.87
CA VAL A 120 2.64 18.50 -12.06
C VAL A 120 2.42 19.32 -13.33
N ARG A 121 3.24 20.34 -13.57
CA ARG A 121 3.18 21.14 -14.80
C ARG A 121 3.39 20.29 -16.05
N GLY A 122 4.37 19.39 -16.03
CA GLY A 122 4.63 18.47 -17.14
C GLY A 122 3.47 17.50 -17.38
N PHE A 123 2.83 17.01 -16.32
CA PHE A 123 1.68 16.11 -16.39
C PHE A 123 0.48 16.77 -17.08
N TYR A 124 0.13 17.98 -16.66
CA TYR A 124 -1.00 18.74 -17.23
C TYR A 124 -0.71 19.38 -18.59
N GLU A 125 0.52 19.32 -19.10
CA GLU A 125 0.82 19.67 -20.50
C GLU A 125 0.36 18.59 -21.48
N VAL A 126 0.16 17.37 -20.99
CA VAL A 126 -0.27 16.22 -21.78
C VAL A 126 -1.72 15.86 -21.46
N VAL A 127 -2.09 15.86 -20.17
CA VAL A 127 -3.39 15.38 -19.68
C VAL A 127 -4.32 16.54 -19.35
N ASP A 128 -5.54 16.50 -19.89
CA ASP A 128 -6.61 17.44 -19.53
C ASP A 128 -7.05 17.21 -18.08
N SER A 129 -7.13 18.28 -17.28
CA SER A 129 -7.50 18.19 -15.86
C SER A 129 -8.86 17.55 -15.62
N ARG A 130 -9.78 17.62 -16.58
CA ARG A 130 -11.11 17.01 -16.48
C ARG A 130 -11.05 15.48 -16.52
N LEU A 131 -10.04 14.91 -17.16
CA LEU A 131 -9.87 13.46 -17.26
C LEU A 131 -9.35 12.85 -15.96
N VAL A 132 -8.60 13.63 -15.17
CA VAL A 132 -7.99 13.15 -13.93
C VAL A 132 -8.76 13.57 -12.69
N SER A 133 -9.59 14.61 -12.75
CA SER A 133 -10.39 15.08 -11.61
C SER A 133 -11.43 14.09 -11.11
N VAL A 134 -11.71 13.02 -11.86
CA VAL A 134 -12.64 11.96 -11.48
C VAL A 134 -12.00 10.92 -10.56
N PHE A 135 -10.66 10.86 -10.51
CA PHE A 135 -9.94 9.88 -9.72
C PHE A 135 -9.62 10.42 -8.33
N ASP A 136 -9.67 9.54 -7.33
CA ASP A 136 -8.89 9.72 -6.12
C ASP A 136 -7.42 9.26 -6.30
N ALA A 137 -6.61 9.45 -5.26
CA ALA A 137 -5.18 9.12 -5.31
C ALA A 137 -4.91 7.62 -5.56
N ARG A 138 -5.76 6.73 -5.04
CA ARG A 138 -5.62 5.28 -5.20
C ARG A 138 -6.06 4.84 -6.59
N GLU A 139 -7.13 5.42 -7.11
CA GLU A 139 -7.58 5.15 -8.48
C GLU A 139 -6.55 5.63 -9.50
N LEU A 140 -5.96 6.82 -9.31
CA LEU A 140 -4.91 7.32 -10.19
C LEU A 140 -3.66 6.43 -10.16
N GLU A 141 -3.27 5.95 -8.97
CA GLU A 141 -2.21 4.93 -8.83
C GLU A 141 -2.50 3.70 -9.67
N LEU A 142 -3.69 3.12 -9.54
CA LEU A 142 -4.08 1.92 -10.28
C LEU A 142 -4.08 2.13 -11.80
N VAL A 143 -4.44 3.32 -12.28
CA VAL A 143 -4.43 3.61 -13.72
C VAL A 143 -3.01 3.82 -14.25
N ILE A 144 -2.10 4.40 -13.45
CA ILE A 144 -0.70 4.65 -13.86
C ILE A 144 0.16 3.41 -13.71
N ALA A 145 0.12 2.76 -12.54
CA ALA A 145 0.98 1.63 -12.20
C ALA A 145 0.35 0.28 -12.52
N GLY A 146 -0.97 0.25 -12.77
CA GLY A 146 -1.72 -0.99 -12.85
C GLY A 146 -1.96 -1.58 -11.47
N THR A 147 -2.61 -2.74 -11.44
CA THR A 147 -2.47 -3.64 -10.30
C THR A 147 -1.12 -4.33 -10.40
N ALA A 148 -0.37 -4.47 -9.30
CA ALA A 148 0.78 -5.38 -9.28
C ALA A 148 0.29 -6.76 -9.78
N GLU A 149 0.68 -7.12 -11.00
CA GLU A 149 0.35 -8.44 -11.52
C GLU A 149 1.20 -9.44 -10.75
N ILE A 150 0.53 -10.41 -10.14
CA ILE A 150 1.25 -11.46 -9.44
C ILE A 150 1.97 -12.33 -10.46
N ASP A 151 3.31 -12.32 -10.41
CA ASP A 151 4.13 -13.27 -11.13
C ASP A 151 3.91 -14.68 -10.54
N LEU A 152 3.13 -15.49 -11.26
CA LEU A 152 2.79 -16.85 -10.87
C LEU A 152 4.01 -17.78 -10.85
N ASN A 153 5.01 -17.53 -11.71
CA ASN A 153 6.22 -18.33 -11.74
C ASN A 153 7.06 -18.02 -10.50
N ASP A 154 7.23 -16.75 -10.16
CA ASP A 154 7.92 -16.35 -8.94
C ASP A 154 7.22 -16.89 -7.69
N TRP A 155 5.89 -16.76 -7.62
CA TRP A 155 5.10 -17.31 -6.51
C TRP A 155 5.31 -18.82 -6.36
N ARG A 156 5.18 -19.57 -7.45
CA ARG A 156 5.33 -21.03 -7.43
C ARG A 156 6.75 -21.47 -7.09
N ASN A 157 7.77 -20.82 -7.66
CA ASN A 157 9.18 -21.14 -7.41
C ASN A 157 9.59 -20.88 -5.95
N ASN A 158 8.91 -19.97 -5.27
CA ASN A 158 9.16 -19.62 -3.88
C ASN A 158 8.15 -20.25 -2.89
N THR A 159 7.35 -21.21 -3.33
CA THR A 159 6.38 -21.92 -2.46
C THR A 159 7.00 -23.15 -1.82
N GLU A 160 6.84 -23.29 -0.50
CA GLU A 160 7.14 -24.51 0.25
C GLU A 160 5.95 -25.47 0.26
N TYR A 161 6.22 -26.77 0.23
CA TYR A 161 5.20 -27.81 0.33
C TYR A 161 5.43 -28.72 1.54
N ARG A 162 4.35 -29.09 2.24
CA ARG A 162 4.39 -29.91 3.48
C ARG A 162 3.30 -30.98 3.50
N GLY A 163 3.41 -31.92 4.44
CA GLY A 163 2.43 -32.99 4.61
C GLY A 163 2.41 -34.02 3.48
N GLY A 164 3.52 -34.17 2.75
CA GLY A 164 3.62 -35.07 1.59
C GLY A 164 3.20 -34.45 0.25
N TYR A 165 2.81 -33.17 0.23
CA TYR A 165 2.76 -32.40 -1.01
C TYR A 165 4.17 -32.02 -1.48
N HIS A 166 4.30 -31.89 -2.80
CA HIS A 166 5.48 -31.41 -3.52
C HIS A 166 4.99 -30.82 -4.85
N ASP A 167 5.85 -30.09 -5.57
CA ASP A 167 5.43 -29.33 -6.76
C ASP A 167 4.76 -30.18 -7.85
N SER A 168 5.23 -31.40 -8.06
CA SER A 168 4.66 -32.35 -9.03
C SER A 168 3.44 -33.14 -8.54
N HIS A 169 3.01 -32.97 -7.28
CA HIS A 169 1.85 -33.66 -6.71
C HIS A 169 0.57 -33.21 -7.43
N LEU A 170 -0.34 -34.15 -7.73
CA LEU A 170 -1.53 -33.89 -8.55
C LEU A 170 -2.39 -32.73 -8.02
N VAL A 171 -2.67 -32.72 -6.71
CA VAL A 171 -3.44 -31.66 -6.05
C VAL A 171 -2.74 -30.29 -6.13
N ILE A 172 -1.40 -30.26 -6.09
CA ILE A 172 -0.63 -29.01 -6.22
C ILE A 172 -0.66 -28.50 -7.67
N ARG A 173 -0.57 -29.40 -8.65
CA ARG A 173 -0.75 -29.03 -10.07
C ARG A 173 -2.16 -28.45 -10.31
N TRP A 174 -3.19 -29.02 -9.67
CA TRP A 174 -4.54 -28.48 -9.72
C TRP A 174 -4.67 -27.13 -9.03
N PHE A 175 -4.02 -26.92 -7.88
CA PHE A 175 -3.95 -25.62 -7.22
C PHE A 175 -3.39 -24.57 -8.17
N TRP A 176 -2.21 -24.78 -8.75
CA TRP A 176 -1.62 -23.79 -9.65
C TRP A 176 -2.43 -23.58 -10.93
N ALA A 177 -3.03 -24.65 -11.49
CA ALA A 177 -3.95 -24.51 -12.62
C ALA A 177 -5.20 -23.68 -12.27
N ALA A 178 -5.70 -23.76 -11.02
CA ALA A 178 -6.79 -22.91 -10.54
C ALA A 178 -6.34 -21.46 -10.39
N VAL A 179 -5.17 -21.20 -9.78
CA VAL A 179 -4.61 -19.85 -9.61
C VAL A 179 -4.30 -19.18 -10.96
N GLU A 180 -3.84 -19.95 -11.96
CA GLU A 180 -3.63 -19.46 -13.33
C GLU A 180 -4.95 -18.99 -13.95
N ARG A 181 -6.05 -19.68 -13.64
CA ARG A 181 -7.39 -19.34 -14.13
C ARG A 181 -8.05 -18.17 -13.39
N PHE A 182 -7.58 -17.84 -12.19
CA PHE A 182 -8.05 -16.66 -11.45
C PHE A 182 -7.63 -15.37 -12.15
N ASN A 183 -8.49 -14.35 -12.07
CA ASN A 183 -8.12 -12.98 -12.44
C ASN A 183 -7.16 -12.38 -11.39
N ASN A 184 -6.52 -11.24 -11.68
CA ASN A 184 -5.52 -10.67 -10.78
C ASN A 184 -6.11 -10.30 -9.39
N GLU A 185 -7.35 -9.82 -9.35
CA GLU A 185 -8.04 -9.54 -8.09
C GLU A 185 -8.21 -10.79 -7.21
N GLN A 186 -8.64 -11.92 -7.81
CA GLN A 186 -8.76 -13.20 -7.12
C GLN A 186 -7.39 -13.72 -6.65
N ARG A 187 -6.32 -13.49 -7.42
CA ARG A 187 -4.95 -13.85 -7.01
C ARG A 187 -4.49 -13.00 -5.81
N LEU A 188 -4.75 -11.69 -5.83
CA LEU A 188 -4.44 -10.77 -4.72
C LEU A 188 -5.25 -11.13 -3.46
N ARG A 189 -6.51 -11.51 -3.61
CA ARG A 189 -7.35 -12.00 -2.50
C ARG A 189 -6.85 -13.33 -1.95
N LEU A 190 -6.42 -14.26 -2.81
CA LEU A 190 -5.80 -15.51 -2.36
C LEU A 190 -4.50 -15.24 -1.60
N LEU A 191 -3.68 -14.30 -2.07
CA LEU A 191 -2.48 -13.88 -1.36
C LEU A 191 -2.86 -13.34 0.04
N GLN A 192 -3.79 -12.38 0.09
CA GLN A 192 -4.27 -11.80 1.35
C GLN A 192 -4.89 -12.84 2.28
N PHE A 193 -5.65 -13.81 1.75
CA PHE A 193 -6.22 -14.90 2.53
C PHE A 193 -5.13 -15.68 3.27
N VAL A 194 -4.00 -15.95 2.62
CA VAL A 194 -2.92 -16.80 3.17
C VAL A 194 -1.89 -16.02 3.97
N THR A 195 -1.62 -14.76 3.63
CA THR A 195 -0.53 -13.96 4.23
C THR A 195 -1.03 -12.81 5.10
N GLY A 196 -2.32 -12.46 5.00
CA GLY A 196 -2.91 -11.27 5.63
C GLY A 196 -2.70 -9.98 4.86
N THR A 197 -1.96 -9.99 3.73
CA THR A 197 -1.69 -8.81 2.90
C THR A 197 -1.83 -9.12 1.42
N SER A 198 -2.37 -8.18 0.64
CA SER A 198 -2.44 -8.28 -0.82
C SER A 198 -1.16 -7.80 -1.52
N SER A 199 -0.14 -7.38 -0.78
CA SER A 199 1.11 -6.84 -1.35
C SER A 199 2.22 -7.90 -1.45
N VAL A 200 2.91 -7.92 -2.58
CA VAL A 200 4.16 -8.67 -2.77
C VAL A 200 5.33 -7.73 -2.50
N PRO A 201 6.37 -8.15 -1.74
CA PRO A 201 7.59 -7.35 -1.57
C PRO A 201 8.23 -7.02 -2.93
N TYR A 202 8.92 -5.89 -3.02
CA TYR A 202 9.65 -5.52 -4.24
C TYR A 202 10.67 -6.60 -4.66
N GLU A 203 11.27 -7.30 -3.69
CA GLU A 203 12.21 -8.40 -3.93
C GLU A 203 11.52 -9.74 -4.28
N GLY A 204 10.20 -9.74 -4.49
CA GLY A 204 9.40 -10.90 -4.90
C GLY A 204 8.97 -11.82 -3.76
N PHE A 205 8.42 -12.99 -4.12
CA PHE A 205 7.88 -13.97 -3.18
C PHE A 205 8.94 -14.62 -2.28
N ALA A 206 10.21 -14.58 -2.69
CA ALA A 206 11.34 -15.01 -1.87
C ALA A 206 11.48 -14.19 -0.57
N ALA A 207 11.03 -12.94 -0.59
CA ALA A 207 11.17 -11.97 0.49
C ALA A 207 9.93 -11.84 1.38
N LEU A 208 8.93 -12.70 1.23
CA LEU A 208 7.73 -12.69 2.06
C LEU A 208 8.07 -12.76 3.55
N ARG A 209 7.34 -11.99 4.36
CA ARG A 209 7.50 -11.93 5.81
C ARG A 209 6.26 -12.49 6.49
N GLY A 210 6.47 -13.23 7.59
CA GLY A 210 5.44 -13.61 8.54
C GLY A 210 5.68 -12.90 9.88
N SER A 211 4.98 -13.32 10.93
CA SER A 211 5.04 -12.66 12.25
C SER A 211 6.44 -12.64 12.87
N ASN A 212 7.29 -13.61 12.52
CA ASN A 212 8.61 -13.81 13.12
C ASN A 212 9.76 -13.60 12.12
N GLY A 213 9.54 -12.78 11.08
CA GLY A 213 10.55 -12.47 10.06
C GLY A 213 10.30 -13.17 8.72
N LEU A 214 11.37 -13.46 7.98
CA LEU A 214 11.28 -14.03 6.64
C LEU A 214 10.55 -15.38 6.65
N ARG A 215 9.50 -15.50 5.83
CA ARG A 215 8.65 -16.69 5.76
C ARG A 215 8.04 -16.84 4.36
N ARG A 216 8.44 -17.90 3.66
CA ARG A 216 7.89 -18.26 2.34
C ARG A 216 6.42 -18.64 2.42
N PHE A 217 5.73 -18.48 1.30
CA PHE A 217 4.41 -19.06 1.10
C PHE A 217 4.47 -20.59 1.23
N CYS A 218 3.54 -21.20 1.94
CA CYS A 218 3.59 -22.63 2.26
C CYS A 218 2.23 -23.29 2.02
N ILE A 219 2.20 -24.42 1.30
CA ILE A 219 1.00 -25.25 1.14
C ILE A 219 1.21 -26.58 1.87
N GLU A 220 0.35 -26.86 2.85
CA GLU A 220 0.40 -28.08 3.66
C GLU A 220 -0.83 -28.96 3.40
N LYS A 221 -0.59 -30.25 3.16
CA LYS A 221 -1.69 -31.23 3.06
C LYS A 221 -2.36 -31.39 4.42
N TRP A 222 -3.55 -30.81 4.57
CA TRP A 222 -4.34 -30.93 5.79
C TRP A 222 -5.83 -30.74 5.50
N GLY A 223 -6.70 -31.43 6.24
CA GLY A 223 -8.14 -31.38 6.20
C GLY A 223 -8.76 -32.67 5.65
N LYS A 224 -10.09 -32.73 5.70
CA LYS A 224 -10.89 -33.75 5.01
C LYS A 224 -11.30 -33.20 3.65
N ILE A 225 -11.61 -34.07 2.69
CA ILE A 225 -12.08 -33.67 1.35
C ILE A 225 -13.34 -32.79 1.36
N THR A 226 -14.11 -32.81 2.45
CA THR A 226 -15.32 -31.98 2.64
C THR A 226 -15.01 -30.60 3.22
N SER A 227 -13.84 -30.41 3.82
CA SER A 227 -13.40 -29.15 4.44
C SER A 227 -13.08 -28.10 3.40
N LEU A 228 -13.27 -26.82 3.73
CA LEU A 228 -12.68 -25.70 2.98
C LEU A 228 -11.18 -25.59 3.28
N PRO A 229 -10.37 -25.01 2.37
CA PRO A 229 -9.00 -24.62 2.68
C PRO A 229 -8.97 -23.63 3.84
N ARG A 230 -7.90 -23.65 4.63
CA ARG A 230 -7.72 -22.74 5.77
C ARG A 230 -6.36 -22.06 5.69
N ALA A 231 -6.27 -20.83 6.16
CA ALA A 231 -5.03 -20.09 6.21
C ALA A 231 -4.53 -19.87 7.64
N HIS A 232 -3.21 -19.81 7.77
CA HIS A 232 -2.52 -19.34 8.98
C HIS A 232 -1.61 -18.20 8.58
N THR A 233 -2.14 -16.98 8.64
CA THR A 233 -1.48 -15.75 8.13
C THR A 233 -0.12 -15.50 8.77
N CYS A 234 0.03 -15.73 10.08
CA CYS A 234 1.31 -15.60 10.78
C CYS A 234 2.45 -16.44 10.17
N PHE A 235 2.09 -17.55 9.48
CA PHE A 235 3.03 -18.50 8.90
C PHE A 235 3.02 -18.51 7.37
N ASN A 236 2.27 -17.62 6.71
CA ASN A 236 2.04 -17.63 5.26
C ASN A 236 1.63 -19.02 4.74
N ARG A 237 0.79 -19.74 5.51
CA ARG A 237 0.48 -21.16 5.26
C ARG A 237 -0.97 -21.38 4.87
N LEU A 238 -1.16 -22.08 3.76
CA LEU A 238 -2.43 -22.64 3.30
C LEU A 238 -2.52 -24.13 3.63
N ASP A 239 -3.47 -24.50 4.48
CA ASP A 239 -3.89 -25.89 4.69
C ASP A 239 -4.83 -26.28 3.54
N LEU A 240 -4.35 -27.13 2.64
CA LEU A 240 -5.07 -27.55 1.44
C LEU A 240 -5.48 -29.03 1.52
N PRO A 241 -6.79 -29.33 1.63
CA PRO A 241 -7.27 -30.71 1.67
C PRO A 241 -6.93 -31.49 0.39
N PRO A 242 -6.78 -32.83 0.48
CA PRO A 242 -6.48 -33.67 -0.68
C PRO A 242 -7.74 -33.94 -1.52
N TYR A 243 -8.26 -32.89 -2.16
CA TYR A 243 -9.46 -32.99 -2.98
C TYR A 243 -9.29 -34.04 -4.09
N PRO A 244 -10.35 -34.80 -4.40
CA PRO A 244 -10.28 -35.89 -5.38
C PRO A 244 -10.38 -35.42 -6.84
N SER A 245 -10.74 -34.15 -7.09
CA SER A 245 -10.89 -33.61 -8.44
C SER A 245 -10.53 -32.13 -8.51
N TYR A 246 -10.14 -31.69 -9.71
CA TYR A 246 -9.88 -30.29 -10.02
C TYR A 246 -11.09 -29.40 -9.74
N SER A 247 -12.30 -29.80 -10.17
CA SER A 247 -13.51 -29.00 -9.99
C SER A 247 -13.81 -28.74 -8.51
N MET A 248 -13.66 -29.77 -7.66
CA MET A 248 -13.86 -29.62 -6.21
C MET A 248 -12.81 -28.69 -5.59
N LEU A 249 -11.54 -28.82 -6.00
CA LEU A 249 -10.50 -27.91 -5.54
C LEU A 249 -10.81 -26.46 -5.95
N TYR A 250 -11.16 -26.24 -7.21
CA TYR A 250 -11.44 -24.91 -7.76
C TYR A 250 -12.59 -24.22 -7.01
N GLU A 251 -13.73 -24.91 -6.87
CA GLU A 251 -14.88 -24.38 -6.15
C GLU A 251 -14.54 -24.08 -4.69
N LYS A 252 -13.95 -25.04 -3.97
CA LYS A 252 -13.63 -24.86 -2.54
C LYS A 252 -12.59 -23.76 -2.30
N LEU A 253 -11.61 -23.63 -3.20
CA LEU A 253 -10.60 -22.57 -3.13
C LEU A 253 -11.23 -21.20 -3.40
N LEU A 254 -12.04 -21.09 -4.44
CA LEU A 254 -12.73 -19.84 -4.78
C LEU A 254 -13.65 -19.39 -3.65
N THR A 255 -14.47 -20.30 -3.12
CA THR A 255 -15.34 -20.02 -1.96
C THR A 255 -14.55 -19.51 -0.77
N ALA A 256 -13.44 -20.16 -0.39
CA ALA A 256 -12.64 -19.70 0.74
C ALA A 256 -12.03 -18.30 0.51
N VAL A 257 -11.59 -18.00 -0.72
CA VAL A 257 -11.01 -16.70 -1.07
C VAL A 257 -12.07 -15.59 -1.08
N GLU A 258 -13.30 -15.87 -1.52
CA GLU A 258 -14.37 -14.86 -1.63
C GLU A 258 -15.12 -14.62 -0.30
N GLU A 259 -15.35 -15.66 0.51
CA GLU A 259 -16.12 -15.56 1.76
C GLU A 259 -15.35 -14.91 2.92
N THR A 260 -14.02 -14.82 2.84
CA THR A 260 -13.19 -14.22 3.90
C THR A 260 -13.36 -12.68 4.01
N SER A 261 -14.00 -12.04 3.01
CA SER A 261 -14.36 -10.62 3.01
C SER A 261 -15.34 -10.23 4.14
N THR A 262 -16.03 -11.22 4.72
CA THR A 262 -17.09 -11.00 5.73
C THR A 262 -16.58 -10.94 7.17
N PHE A 263 -15.30 -11.24 7.42
CA PHE A 263 -14.73 -11.29 8.79
C PHE A 263 -13.91 -10.03 9.17
N GLY A 264 -13.82 -9.03 8.29
CA GLY A 264 -13.15 -7.74 8.53
C GLY A 264 -14.09 -6.56 8.82
N LEU A 265 -15.39 -6.84 9.02
CA LEU A 265 -16.44 -5.87 9.34
C LEU A 265 -17.25 -6.37 10.55
N GLU A 266 -16.58 -6.63 11.67
CA GLU A 266 -17.16 -6.58 13.02
C GLU A 266 -16.13 -6.01 14.00
#